data_AF-A0A661KFQ8-F1
#
_entry.id   AF-A0A661KFQ8-F1
#
_cell.length_a   1.000
_cell.length_b   1.000
_cell.length_c   1.000
_cell.angle_alpha   90.00
_cell.angle_beta   90.00
_cell.angle_gamma   90.00
#
_symmetry.space_group_name_H-M   'P 1'
#
loop_
_entity.id
_entity.type
_entity.pdbx_description
1 polymer ?
#
loop_
_entity_poly.entity_id
_entity_poly.type
_entity_poly.pdbx_seq_one_letter_code
_entity_poly.pdbx_strand_id
1 'polypeptide(L)'
;MGNSSLSPSIKVISASEFSDLLTKLKRDYQSQYYAMYSSLWNGIVTDPVLMLVPVDDHMVHRGDGVFEAFKCVNGNLYNVHRHLKRLEYSASQV
;
A
#
# COMPACT_ATOMS: atom_id res chain seq x y z
N MET A 1 -39.52 -29.19 -7.78
CA MET A 1 -38.06 -29.05 -7.89
C MET A 1 -37.78 -27.74 -8.60
N GLY A 2 -36.92 -26.89 -8.05
CA GLY A 2 -36.46 -25.66 -8.70
C GLY A 2 -37.05 -24.38 -8.12
N ASN A 3 -36.39 -23.83 -7.10
CA ASN A 3 -36.32 -22.39 -6.87
C ASN A 3 -35.07 -22.13 -6.01
N SER A 4 -33.90 -22.16 -6.64
CA SER A 4 -32.68 -21.59 -6.06
C SER A 4 -32.64 -20.13 -6.46
N SER A 5 -33.10 -19.26 -5.57
CA SER A 5 -32.87 -17.82 -5.61
C SER A 5 -31.36 -17.57 -5.74
N LEU A 6 -30.91 -17.19 -6.93
CA LEU A 6 -29.53 -16.81 -7.19
C LEU A 6 -29.19 -15.59 -6.33
N SER A 7 -28.14 -15.72 -5.52
CA SER A 7 -27.49 -14.63 -4.80
C SER A 7 -27.14 -13.48 -5.75
N PRO A 8 -27.05 -12.22 -5.27
CA PRO A 8 -26.56 -11.13 -6.11
C PRO A 8 -25.18 -11.51 -6.65
N SER A 9 -25.05 -11.56 -7.98
CA SER A 9 -23.81 -11.91 -8.64
C SER A 9 -22.74 -10.90 -8.25
N ILE A 10 -21.65 -11.38 -7.66
CA ILE A 10 -20.52 -10.53 -7.28
C ILE A 10 -19.93 -9.93 -8.56
N LYS A 11 -19.76 -8.61 -8.58
CA LYS A 11 -19.14 -7.92 -9.71
C LYS A 11 -17.70 -8.41 -9.89
N VAL A 12 -17.39 -8.96 -11.07
CA VAL A 12 -16.01 -9.25 -11.50
C VAL A 12 -15.46 -8.01 -12.21
N ILE A 13 -14.26 -7.58 -11.81
CA ILE A 13 -13.59 -6.41 -12.35
C ILE A 13 -12.49 -6.86 -13.31
N SER A 14 -12.44 -6.27 -14.50
CA SER A 14 -11.38 -6.50 -15.48
C SER A 14 -10.29 -5.43 -15.42
N ALA A 15 -9.12 -5.72 -16.01
CA ALA A 15 -8.03 -4.75 -16.13
C ALA A 15 -8.43 -3.50 -16.94
N SER A 16 -9.38 -3.62 -17.88
CA SER A 16 -9.85 -2.48 -18.68
C SER A 16 -10.61 -1.43 -17.85
N GLU A 17 -11.20 -1.84 -16.73
CA GLU A 17 -11.93 -0.93 -15.82
C GLU A 17 -11.00 -0.25 -14.82
N PHE A 18 -9.70 -0.60 -14.80
CA PHE A 18 -8.79 -0.21 -13.73
C PHE A 18 -8.69 1.30 -13.56
N SER A 19 -8.45 2.04 -14.65
CA SER A 19 -8.35 3.51 -14.62
C SER A 19 -9.60 4.17 -14.03
N ASP A 20 -10.78 3.74 -14.48
CA ASP A 20 -12.06 4.30 -13.99
C ASP A 20 -12.30 3.99 -12.52
N LEU A 21 -11.88 2.81 -12.06
CA LEU A 21 -12.00 2.42 -10.65
C LEU A 21 -11.08 3.24 -9.75
N LEU A 22 -9.84 3.48 -10.18
CA LEU A 22 -8.89 4.29 -9.42
C LEU A 22 -9.45 5.68 -9.10
N THR A 23 -10.12 6.34 -10.06
CA THR A 23 -10.72 7.66 -9.82
C THR A 23 -11.79 7.65 -8.71
N LYS A 24 -12.50 6.52 -8.55
CA LYS A 24 -13.57 6.34 -7.56
C LYS A 24 -13.03 5.93 -6.19
N LEU A 25 -11.78 5.47 -6.10
CA LEU A 25 -11.17 5.00 -4.87
C LEU A 25 -10.56 6.13 -4.02
N LYS A 26 -10.39 7.32 -4.60
CA LYS A 26 -9.78 8.47 -3.91
C LYS A 26 -10.61 8.87 -2.69
N ARG A 27 -9.94 9.09 -1.56
CA ARG A 27 -10.56 9.51 -0.30
C ARG A 27 -9.96 10.83 0.19
N ASP A 28 -10.77 11.65 0.85
CA ASP A 28 -10.35 12.98 1.31
C ASP A 28 -9.17 12.94 2.29
N TYR A 29 -9.10 11.92 3.16
CA TYR A 29 -7.99 11.76 4.10
C TYR A 29 -6.64 11.48 3.43
N GLN A 30 -6.64 11.03 2.17
CA GLN A 30 -5.42 10.79 1.40
C GLN A 30 -4.78 12.08 0.87
N SER A 31 -5.44 13.23 1.04
CA SER A 31 -4.90 14.55 0.68
C SER A 31 -3.58 14.90 1.37
N GLN A 32 -3.25 14.23 2.48
CA GLN A 32 -2.02 14.43 3.23
C GLN A 32 -0.91 13.44 2.86
N TYR A 33 -1.14 12.56 1.88
CA TYR A 33 -0.14 11.60 1.44
C TYR A 33 0.78 12.27 0.43
N TYR A 34 2.10 12.20 0.67
CA TYR A 34 3.08 12.90 -0.16
C TYR A 34 3.56 12.03 -1.32
N ALA A 35 4.13 10.87 -0.99
CA ALA A 35 4.73 9.97 -1.97
C ALA A 35 4.93 8.58 -1.36
N MET A 36 4.95 7.57 -2.23
CA MET A 36 5.40 6.22 -1.90
C MET A 36 6.36 5.76 -3.00
N TYR A 37 7.51 5.20 -2.63
CA TYR A 37 8.28 4.41 -3.59
C TYR A 37 7.56 3.05 -3.76
N SER A 38 7.21 2.71 -4.99
CA SER A 38 6.55 1.45 -5.31
C SER A 38 7.50 0.55 -6.09
N SER A 39 7.80 -0.62 -5.53
CA SER A 39 8.51 -1.69 -6.24
C SER A 39 7.69 -2.25 -7.41
N LEU A 40 6.35 -2.24 -7.30
CA LEU A 40 5.44 -2.67 -8.36
C LEU A 40 5.61 -1.83 -9.63
N TRP A 41 5.78 -0.52 -9.46
CA TRP A 41 5.95 0.42 -10.58
C TRP A 41 7.42 0.77 -10.87
N ASN A 42 8.33 0.29 -10.03
CA ASN A 42 9.74 0.69 -10.01
C ASN A 42 9.92 2.22 -10.03
N GLY A 43 9.17 2.93 -9.17
CA GLY A 43 9.11 4.39 -9.20
C GLY A 43 8.38 5.03 -8.02
N ILE A 44 8.49 6.36 -7.92
CA ILE A 44 7.78 7.15 -6.92
C ILE A 44 6.37 7.46 -7.43
N VAL A 45 5.36 7.06 -6.66
CA VAL A 45 3.96 7.43 -6.90
C VAL A 45 3.55 8.56 -5.96
N THR A 46 2.86 9.55 -6.50
CA THR A 46 2.28 10.67 -5.74
C THR A 46 0.76 10.60 -5.67
N ASP A 47 0.11 9.84 -6.56
CA ASP A 47 -1.33 9.59 -6.47
C ASP A 47 -1.60 8.51 -5.42
N PRO A 48 -2.35 8.81 -4.34
CA PRO A 48 -2.63 7.85 -3.27
C PRO A 48 -3.32 6.57 -3.73
N VAL A 49 -4.09 6.60 -4.83
CA VAL A 49 -4.76 5.38 -5.33
C VAL A 49 -3.79 4.43 -6.05
N LEU A 50 -2.58 4.91 -6.38
CA LEU A 50 -1.49 4.11 -6.93
C LEU A 50 -0.52 3.59 -5.84
N MET A 51 -0.73 3.99 -4.58
CA MET A 51 0.03 3.49 -3.43
C MET A 51 -0.44 2.08 -3.05
N LEU A 52 -0.16 1.12 -3.93
CA LEU A 52 -0.60 -0.28 -3.85
C LEU A 52 0.56 -1.23 -3.50
N VAL A 53 0.24 -2.29 -2.75
CA VAL A 53 1.12 -3.43 -2.45
C VAL A 53 0.41 -4.71 -2.88
N PRO A 54 1.09 -5.67 -3.54
CA PRO A 54 0.48 -6.94 -3.96
C PRO A 54 -0.03 -7.76 -2.76
N VAL A 55 -1.19 -8.39 -2.90
CA VAL A 55 -1.82 -9.17 -1.82
C VAL A 55 -1.05 -10.45 -1.48
N ASP A 56 -0.33 -10.99 -2.46
CA ASP A 56 0.52 -12.17 -2.35
C ASP A 56 1.91 -11.87 -1.76
N ASP A 57 2.25 -10.61 -1.54
CA ASP A 57 3.45 -10.24 -0.80
C ASP A 57 3.36 -10.79 0.63
N HIS A 58 4.41 -11.47 1.08
CA HIS A 58 4.51 -12.07 2.42
C HIS A 58 4.27 -11.05 3.54
N MET A 59 4.67 -9.79 3.34
CA MET A 59 4.38 -8.70 4.28
C MET A 59 2.87 -8.50 4.48
N VAL A 60 2.06 -8.63 3.43
CA VAL A 60 0.61 -8.33 3.46
C VAL A 60 -0.20 -9.45 4.10
N HIS A 61 0.04 -10.70 3.70
CA HIS A 61 -0.82 -11.82 4.11
C HIS A 61 -0.21 -12.70 5.22
N ARG A 62 1.07 -12.51 5.57
CA ARG A 62 1.73 -13.21 6.69
C ARG A 62 2.29 -12.26 7.74
N GLY A 63 2.33 -10.95 7.48
CA GLY A 63 3.00 -9.99 8.36
C GLY A 63 4.52 -10.23 8.42
N ASP A 64 5.08 -10.88 7.41
CA ASP A 64 6.49 -11.26 7.34
C ASP A 64 7.28 -10.06 6.80
N GLY A 65 7.62 -9.16 7.70
CA GLY A 65 8.35 -7.94 7.41
C GLY A 65 8.66 -7.12 8.64
N VAL A 66 9.68 -6.28 8.54
CA VAL A 66 10.04 -5.29 9.56
C VAL A 66 9.79 -3.89 9.01
N PHE A 67 9.44 -2.94 9.87
CA PHE A 67 9.17 -1.57 9.46
C PHE A 67 9.83 -0.55 10.38
N GLU A 68 9.96 0.68 9.88
CA GLU A 68 10.38 1.83 10.67
C GLU A 68 9.52 3.05 10.40
N ALA A 69 9.41 3.90 11.42
CA ALA A 69 8.77 5.21 11.34
C ALA A 69 9.61 6.24 12.09
N PHE A 70 9.92 7.35 11.43
CA PHE A 70 10.66 8.47 12.01
C PHE A 70 10.00 9.80 11.65
N LYS A 71 10.27 10.82 12.45
CA LYS A 71 9.65 12.14 12.28
C LYS A 71 10.47 12.99 11.31
N CYS A 72 9.77 13.71 10.43
CA CYS A 72 10.30 14.85 9.70
C CYS A 72 9.63 16.11 10.26
N VAL A 73 10.42 17.05 10.78
CA VAL A 73 9.92 18.31 11.38
C VAL A 73 10.61 19.47 10.68
N ASN A 74 9.82 20.37 10.07
CA ASN A 74 10.32 21.52 9.31
C ASN A 74 11.40 21.13 8.28
N GLY A 75 11.18 20.02 7.55
CA GLY A 75 12.13 19.52 6.54
C GLY A 75 13.34 18.77 7.10
N ASN A 76 13.44 18.57 8.42
CA ASN A 76 14.56 17.89 9.06
C ASN A 76 14.16 16.52 9.59
N LEU A 77 14.91 15.48 9.25
CA LEU A 77 14.67 14.11 9.70
C LEU A 77 15.26 13.88 11.10
N TYR A 78 14.43 13.53 12.06
CA TYR A 78 14.86 13.31 13.45
C TYR A 78 15.50 11.93 13.61
N ASN A 79 16.76 11.88 14.07
CA ASN A 79 17.50 10.65 14.40
C ASN A 79 17.53 9.59 13.28
N VAL A 80 17.47 10.00 12.01
CA VAL A 80 17.32 9.09 10.86
C VAL A 80 18.36 7.95 10.85
N HIS A 81 19.63 8.23 11.13
CA HIS A 81 20.67 7.20 11.17
C HIS A 81 20.42 6.10 12.21
N ARG A 82 19.82 6.45 13.35
CA ARG A 82 19.48 5.46 14.38
C ARG A 82 18.31 4.58 13.94
N HIS A 83 17.31 5.16 13.30
CA HIS A 83 16.19 4.40 12.73
C HIS A 83 16.67 3.46 11.62
N LEU A 84 17.51 3.94 10.69
CA LEU A 84 18.08 3.09 9.63
C LEU A 84 18.89 1.92 10.19
N LYS A 85 19.79 2.17 11.16
CA LYS A 85 20.53 1.10 11.82
C LYS A 85 19.62 0.07 12.49
N ARG A 86 18.52 0.52 13.11
CA ARG A 86 17.55 -0.38 13.73
C ARG A 86 16.80 -1.20 12.67
N LEU A 87 16.43 -0.58 11.54
CA LEU A 87 15.79 -1.29 10.43
C LEU A 87 16.71 -2.38 9.85
N GLU A 88 17.95 -2.04 9.53
CA GLU A 88 18.96 -3.00 9.04
C GLU A 88 19.20 -4.13 10.04
N TYR A 89 19.33 -3.79 11.33
CA TYR A 89 19.45 -4.78 12.38
C TYR A 89 18.23 -5.71 12.39
N SER A 90 17.01 -5.19 12.50
CA SER A 90 15.79 -6.02 12.52
C SER A 90 15.66 -6.89 11.27
N ALA A 91 16.01 -6.37 10.10
CA ALA A 91 15.99 -7.11 8.84
C ALA A 91 17.00 -8.29 8.83
N SER A 92 18.10 -8.19 9.59
CA SER A 92 19.05 -9.29 9.76
C SER A 92 18.62 -10.35 10.78
N GLN A 93 17.51 -10.12 11.49
CA GLN A 93 17.00 -11.01 12.54
C GLN A 93 15.74 -11.79 12.12
N VAL A 94 15.22 -11.53 10.91
CA VAL A 94 14.07 -12.24 10.32
C VAL A 94 14.50 -13.32 9.35
#